data_AF-A0A1V9ZIU5-F1
#
_entry.id   AF-A0A1V9ZIU5-F1
#
_cell.length_a   1.000
_cell.length_b   1.000
_cell.length_c   1.000
_cell.angle_alpha   90.00
_cell.angle_beta   90.00
_cell.angle_gamma   90.00
#
_symmetry.space_group_name_H-M   'P 1'
#
loop_
_entity.id
_entity.type
_entity.pdbx_description
1 polymer ?
#
loop_
_entity_poly.entity_id
_entity_poly.type
_entity_poly.pdbx_seq_one_letter_code
_entity_poly.pdbx_strand_id
1 'polypeptide(L)'
;MKAESSRRVLPSADALPTVANTTAFQVGKIVTDPYTAAYQDASIIGAFGEKEESYIPVQLARESLQRVVDDMHEMKARQQEKLQAIMERYASIEAATKQHYEAFVLDVKRRALERVQIQKQQYAQLRVESENDRKANVQRIESLEASAREQSQLQVQMLAMYQAERETHLFSQASELQTLKKAYDAEQQRLRQDWAAKTDKLHHTNNELSMRIEDQTMLYRDVEAKLHSMEAHVSSCVADAAHQLQSFREESAIELSVNRIVSDLCWQVVLLHKPFAQDQATVTETPRGLETPPDLTIKAFESQCTQTMEQQIEDEAVALRAALENAKSCEQRLRDELEAASAKQKACERQILEDIVEQLVLTIALEHVQVPFRSFEDLFIVEQIPPEYDHLIACELEMEALRDSADALKAQASDLHHKKTASKQAIKDWLASFEAANHREPTIQDKAQVALHGLVRAWTIVKDMYITFKQVEEQYNLAREKLNDQKKAYNAKLAEVETLQSSQTMQSFPHHTLVLILPLFINPCSFRENLKQLFTSRQRLPSMNKGNEFCRPGHGPLSLPRWNCSVKSMN
;
A
#
# COMPACT_ATOMS: atom_id res chain seq x y z
N MET A 1 -1.84 37.24 19.19
CA MET A 1 -2.98 38.18 19.17
C MET A 1 -4.14 37.53 19.91
N LYS A 2 -4.61 38.13 21.00
CA LYS A 2 -5.67 37.57 21.87
C LYS A 2 -7.02 37.71 21.16
N ALA A 3 -7.70 36.60 20.89
CA ALA A 3 -9.04 36.58 20.34
C ALA A 3 -10.07 36.65 21.49
N GLU A 4 -10.79 37.77 21.57
CA GLU A 4 -11.92 37.97 22.47
C GLU A 4 -13.11 37.10 22.03
N SER A 5 -13.46 36.15 22.89
CA SER A 5 -14.61 35.26 22.74
C SER A 5 -15.89 36.04 23.06
N SER A 6 -16.57 36.51 22.01
CA SER A 6 -17.83 37.23 22.11
C SER A 6 -18.98 36.23 22.34
N ARG A 7 -19.33 36.06 23.62
CA ARG A 7 -20.40 35.21 24.13
C ARG A 7 -21.77 35.82 23.76
N ARG A 8 -22.45 35.29 22.73
CA ARG A 8 -23.86 35.62 22.45
C ARG A 8 -24.75 35.03 23.55
N VAL A 9 -25.26 35.90 24.41
CA VAL A 9 -26.37 35.61 25.33
C VAL A 9 -27.65 35.70 24.50
N LEU A 10 -28.39 34.59 24.41
CA LEU A 10 -29.76 34.56 23.89
C LEU A 10 -30.68 35.31 24.88
N PRO A 11 -31.60 36.18 24.42
CA PRO A 11 -32.58 36.77 25.31
C PRO A 11 -33.61 35.73 25.74
N SER A 12 -33.83 35.69 27.05
CA SER A 12 -34.88 34.92 27.73
C SER A 12 -36.26 35.25 27.16
N ALA A 13 -37.03 34.21 26.84
CA ALA A 13 -38.40 34.32 26.34
C ALA A 13 -39.42 34.43 27.47
N ASP A 14 -39.23 35.38 28.39
CA ASP A 14 -40.15 35.65 29.50
C ASP A 14 -40.53 37.14 29.50
N ALA A 15 -41.70 37.45 28.93
CA ALA A 15 -42.60 38.52 29.37
C ALA A 15 -43.68 38.75 28.28
N LEU A 16 -44.73 37.92 28.32
CA LEU A 16 -46.01 38.31 27.72
C LEU A 16 -46.62 39.41 28.60
N PRO A 17 -46.97 40.60 28.08
CA PRO A 17 -47.74 41.57 28.82
C PRO A 17 -49.18 41.08 28.92
N THR A 18 -49.59 40.68 30.12
CA THR A 18 -50.96 40.37 30.49
C THR A 18 -51.84 41.58 30.17
N VAL A 19 -52.62 41.48 29.09
CA VAL A 19 -53.63 42.48 28.71
C VAL A 19 -54.67 42.50 29.83
N ALA A 20 -54.73 43.61 30.56
CA ALA A 20 -55.73 43.85 31.57
C ALA A 20 -57.13 43.89 30.92
N ASN A 21 -57.94 42.88 31.20
CA ASN A 21 -59.36 42.86 30.88
C ASN A 21 -60.08 43.93 31.71
N THR A 22 -60.26 45.12 31.14
CA THR A 22 -61.20 46.12 31.67
C THR A 22 -62.61 45.81 31.18
N THR A 23 -63.26 44.83 31.80
CA THR A 23 -64.71 44.67 31.79
C THR A 23 -65.24 44.80 33.21
N ALA A 24 -65.06 46.00 33.78
CA ALA A 24 -65.74 46.41 34.99
C ALA A 24 -66.89 47.36 34.58
N PHE A 25 -67.96 46.79 34.05
CA PHE A 25 -69.25 47.47 34.07
C PHE A 25 -69.72 47.46 35.53
N GLN A 26 -69.38 48.52 36.26
CA GLN A 26 -70.10 48.88 37.48
C GLN A 26 -71.53 49.22 37.08
N VAL A 27 -72.41 48.24 37.23
CA VAL A 27 -73.86 48.48 37.30
C VAL A 27 -74.07 49.48 38.42
N GLY A 28 -74.44 50.70 38.03
CA GLY A 28 -74.72 51.78 38.96
C GLY A 28 -75.70 51.31 40.02
N LYS A 29 -75.28 51.40 41.28
CA LYS A 29 -76.18 51.41 42.43
C LYS A 29 -77.23 52.48 42.13
N ILE A 30 -78.47 52.04 41.91
CA ILE A 30 -79.63 52.91 41.95
C ILE A 30 -79.67 53.40 43.40
N VAL A 31 -79.22 54.64 43.58
CA VAL A 31 -79.43 55.42 44.80
C VAL A 31 -80.94 55.69 44.85
N THR A 32 -81.68 54.76 45.44
CA THR A 32 -82.98 55.01 46.02
C THR A 32 -82.74 55.83 47.27
N ASP A 33 -82.72 57.15 47.10
CA ASP A 33 -82.76 58.08 48.22
C ASP A 33 -84.09 58.85 48.23
N PRO A 34 -84.47 59.32 49.42
CA PRO A 34 -85.77 59.01 50.00
C PRO A 34 -86.49 60.32 50.23
N TYR A 35 -87.56 60.57 49.47
CA TYR A 35 -88.44 61.69 49.79
C TYR A 35 -89.89 61.25 49.71
N THR A 36 -90.33 60.74 50.87
CA THR A 36 -91.48 61.29 51.59
C THR A 36 -92.15 62.48 50.90
N ALA A 37 -93.27 62.22 50.24
CA ALA A 37 -94.43 63.08 50.35
C ALA A 37 -95.60 62.15 50.65
N ALA A 38 -95.87 62.03 51.95
CA ALA A 38 -97.10 61.48 52.45
C ALA A 38 -98.26 62.16 51.73
N TYR A 39 -98.97 61.41 50.87
CA TYR A 39 -100.34 61.72 50.56
C TYR A 39 -101.11 61.43 51.86
N GLN A 40 -101.23 62.44 52.71
CA GLN A 40 -102.31 62.48 53.68
C GLN A 40 -103.60 62.59 52.88
N ASP A 41 -104.38 61.51 52.91
CA ASP A 41 -105.82 61.54 52.76
C ASP A 41 -106.38 62.62 53.71
N ALA A 42 -106.55 63.83 53.19
CA ALA A 42 -107.54 64.76 53.72
C ALA A 42 -108.90 64.31 53.15
N SER A 43 -109.41 63.20 53.66
CA SER A 43 -110.83 62.91 53.63
C SER A 43 -111.53 64.03 54.39
N ILE A 44 -112.00 65.04 53.67
CA ILE A 44 -112.89 66.06 54.20
C ILE A 44 -114.14 65.33 54.66
N ILE A 45 -114.32 65.27 55.98
CA ILE A 45 -115.56 64.91 56.65
C ILE A 45 -116.59 65.96 56.20
N GLY A 46 -117.39 65.63 55.20
CA GLY A 46 -118.62 66.34 54.89
C GLY A 46 -119.63 66.07 55.99
N ALA A 47 -119.52 66.83 57.07
CA ALA A 47 -120.56 66.93 58.08
C ALA A 47 -121.84 67.43 57.42
N PHE A 48 -122.88 66.65 57.58
CA PHE A 48 -124.25 67.02 57.31
C PHE A 48 -124.62 68.29 58.09
N GLY A 49 -125.28 69.20 57.39
CA GLY A 49 -126.22 70.15 57.99
C GLY A 49 -125.59 71.41 58.55
N GLU A 50 -125.60 72.48 57.77
CA GLU A 50 -126.48 73.62 58.01
C GLU A 50 -126.50 74.54 56.79
N LYS A 51 -127.71 74.97 56.42
CA LYS A 51 -127.98 75.89 55.31
C LYS A 51 -127.54 77.29 55.73
N GLU A 52 -126.34 77.70 55.32
CA GLU A 52 -126.01 79.11 55.19
C GLU A 52 -126.04 79.49 53.71
N GLU A 53 -127.22 79.87 53.23
CA GLU A 53 -127.39 80.68 52.03
C GLU A 53 -126.80 82.07 52.31
N SER A 54 -125.48 82.16 52.42
CA SER A 54 -124.79 83.44 52.40
C SER A 54 -124.84 83.95 50.96
N TYR A 55 -125.74 84.90 50.72
CA TYR A 55 -125.81 85.68 49.50
C TYR A 55 -124.49 86.44 49.34
N ILE A 56 -123.51 85.81 48.70
CA ILE A 56 -122.27 86.48 48.29
C ILE A 56 -122.67 87.49 47.23
N PRO A 57 -122.49 88.80 47.44
CA PRO A 57 -122.79 89.80 46.44
C PRO A 57 -122.08 89.44 45.14
N VAL A 58 -122.80 89.45 44.01
CA VAL A 58 -122.29 89.03 42.69
C VAL A 58 -120.95 89.70 42.35
N GLN A 59 -120.70 90.90 42.88
CA GLN A 59 -119.44 91.63 42.79
C GLN A 59 -118.26 90.92 43.47
N LEU A 60 -118.43 90.40 44.70
CA LEU A 60 -117.39 89.66 45.44
C LEU A 60 -117.08 88.31 44.79
N ALA A 61 -118.10 87.62 44.26
CA ALA A 61 -117.90 86.38 43.51
C ALA A 61 -117.14 86.63 42.19
N ARG A 62 -117.41 87.75 41.49
CA ARG A 62 -116.66 88.15 40.29
C ARG A 62 -115.21 88.49 40.60
N GLU A 63 -114.94 89.23 41.67
CA GLU A 63 -113.56 89.54 42.08
C GLU A 63 -112.79 88.28 42.51
N SER A 64 -113.45 87.35 43.21
CA SER A 64 -112.84 86.07 43.59
C SER A 64 -112.53 85.21 42.37
N LEU A 65 -113.45 85.12 41.40
CA LEU A 65 -113.21 84.39 40.14
C LEU A 65 -112.11 85.06 39.31
N GLN A 66 -112.06 86.40 39.27
CA GLN A 66 -110.99 87.12 38.57
C GLN A 66 -109.62 86.83 39.18
N ARG A 67 -109.49 86.84 40.51
CA ARG A 67 -108.22 86.46 41.18
C ARG A 67 -107.80 85.03 40.87
N VAL A 68 -108.73 84.06 40.87
CA VAL A 68 -108.41 82.67 40.48
C VAL A 68 -107.97 82.58 39.02
N VAL A 69 -108.60 83.34 38.12
CA VAL A 69 -108.20 83.40 36.70
C VAL A 69 -106.81 84.02 36.55
N ASP A 70 -106.52 85.11 37.28
CA ASP A 70 -105.21 85.76 37.29
C ASP A 70 -104.14 84.82 37.87
N ASP A 71 -104.43 84.12 38.97
CA ASP A 71 -103.56 83.09 39.56
C ASP A 71 -103.36 81.89 38.60
N MET A 72 -104.40 81.48 37.85
CA MET A 72 -104.28 80.44 36.83
C MET A 72 -103.41 80.89 35.67
N HIS A 73 -103.52 82.14 35.23
CA HIS A 73 -102.65 82.70 34.21
C HIS A 73 -101.21 82.82 34.69
N GLU A 74 -100.99 83.27 35.94
CA GLU A 74 -99.67 83.32 36.54
C GLU A 74 -99.07 81.91 36.71
N MET A 75 -99.86 80.94 37.18
CA MET A 75 -99.43 79.55 37.31
C MET A 75 -99.10 78.95 35.94
N LYS A 76 -99.90 79.24 34.90
CA LYS A 76 -99.62 78.82 33.53
C LYS A 76 -98.34 79.46 32.99
N ALA A 77 -98.10 80.75 33.26
CA ALA A 77 -96.89 81.45 32.86
C ALA A 77 -95.65 80.85 33.56
N ARG A 78 -95.69 80.65 34.89
CA ARG A 78 -94.62 79.99 35.65
C ARG A 78 -94.38 78.54 35.19
N GLN A 79 -95.44 77.82 34.83
CA GLN A 79 -95.32 76.47 34.26
C GLN A 79 -94.67 76.51 32.87
N GLN A 80 -95.03 77.47 32.03
CA GLN A 80 -94.44 77.66 30.71
C GLN A 80 -92.95 78.02 30.82
N GLU A 81 -92.57 78.91 31.75
CA GLU A 81 -91.17 79.23 32.04
C GLU A 81 -90.39 78.01 32.52
N LYS A 82 -90.96 77.19 33.42
CA LYS A 82 -90.32 75.95 33.87
C LYS A 82 -90.14 74.94 32.74
N LEU A 83 -91.14 74.77 31.89
CA LEU A 83 -91.05 73.90 30.72
C LEU A 83 -89.98 74.40 29.75
N GLN A 84 -89.92 75.71 29.51
CA GLN A 84 -88.89 76.33 28.69
C GLN A 84 -87.49 76.11 29.29
N ALA A 85 -87.30 76.33 30.60
CA ALA A 85 -86.03 76.08 31.27
C ALA A 85 -85.60 74.60 31.22
N ILE A 86 -86.56 73.66 31.31
CA ILE A 86 -86.30 72.23 31.13
C ILE A 86 -85.85 71.96 29.69
N MET A 87 -86.53 72.50 28.69
CA MET A 87 -86.17 72.35 27.28
C MET A 87 -84.78 72.94 26.99
N GLU A 88 -84.48 74.13 27.48
CA GLU A 88 -83.16 74.77 27.34
C GLU A 88 -82.06 73.94 28.02
N ARG A 89 -82.34 73.36 29.20
CA ARG A 89 -81.40 72.47 29.87
C ARG A 89 -81.16 71.19 29.06
N TYR A 90 -82.20 70.57 28.49
CA TYR A 90 -82.03 69.40 27.61
C TYR A 90 -81.24 69.75 26.36
N ALA A 91 -81.53 70.89 25.72
CA ALA A 91 -80.78 71.37 24.55
C ALA A 91 -79.30 71.62 24.90
N SER A 92 -79.01 72.20 26.07
CA SER A 92 -77.64 72.40 26.55
C SER A 92 -76.92 71.08 26.82
N ILE A 93 -77.58 70.10 27.44
CA ILE A 93 -77.02 68.75 27.67
C ILE A 93 -76.77 68.05 26.33
N GLU A 94 -77.70 68.13 25.38
CA GLU A 94 -77.54 67.57 24.04
C GLU A 94 -76.34 68.20 23.31
N ALA A 95 -76.21 69.53 23.33
CA ALA A 95 -75.09 70.23 22.71
C ALA A 95 -73.75 69.84 23.35
N ALA A 96 -73.67 69.80 24.68
CA ALA A 96 -72.46 69.42 25.42
C ALA A 96 -72.06 67.96 25.18
N THR A 97 -73.02 67.04 25.19
CA THR A 97 -72.76 65.62 24.93
C THR A 97 -72.34 65.39 23.48
N LYS A 98 -72.99 66.06 22.52
CA LYS A 98 -72.59 66.03 21.11
C LYS A 98 -71.15 66.54 20.93
N GLN A 99 -70.82 67.69 21.50
CA GLN A 99 -69.47 68.26 21.43
C GLN A 99 -68.43 67.31 22.06
N HIS A 100 -68.75 66.69 23.20
CA HIS A 100 -67.88 65.71 23.85
C HIS A 100 -67.63 64.49 22.95
N TYR A 101 -68.66 63.91 22.35
CA TYR A 101 -68.50 62.75 21.46
C TYR A 101 -67.77 63.10 20.16
N GLU A 102 -68.03 64.28 19.58
CA GLU A 102 -67.28 64.76 18.41
C GLU A 102 -65.78 64.92 18.73
N ALA A 103 -65.45 65.56 19.86
CA ALA A 103 -64.07 65.69 20.32
C ALA A 103 -63.42 64.33 20.60
N PHE A 104 -64.15 63.41 21.23
CA PHE A 104 -63.68 62.05 21.51
C PHE A 104 -63.39 61.26 20.22
N VAL A 105 -64.30 61.29 19.25
CA VAL A 105 -64.10 60.60 17.95
C VAL A 105 -62.89 61.18 17.21
N LEU A 106 -62.71 62.50 17.22
CA LEU A 106 -61.53 63.15 16.63
C LEU A 106 -60.23 62.75 17.34
N ASP A 107 -60.23 62.64 18.66
CA ASP A 107 -59.06 62.21 19.43
C ASP A 107 -58.72 60.74 19.16
N VAL A 108 -59.72 59.86 19.11
CA VAL A 108 -59.53 58.45 18.74
C VAL A 108 -58.97 58.34 17.32
N LYS A 109 -59.51 59.11 16.37
CA LYS A 109 -59.00 59.15 14.98
C LYS A 109 -57.56 59.65 14.93
N ARG A 110 -57.23 60.71 15.69
CA ARG A 110 -55.86 61.25 15.78
C ARG A 110 -54.88 60.19 16.31
N ARG A 111 -55.20 59.56 17.45
CA ARG A 111 -54.37 58.50 18.04
C ARG A 111 -54.21 57.29 17.13
N ALA A 112 -55.26 56.91 16.40
CA ALA A 112 -55.19 55.83 15.42
C ALA A 112 -54.22 56.18 14.27
N LEU A 113 -54.31 57.40 13.73
CA LEU A 113 -53.40 57.87 12.68
C LEU A 113 -51.95 57.97 13.18
N GLU A 114 -51.72 58.48 14.38
CA GLU A 114 -50.39 58.53 15.00
C GLU A 114 -49.79 57.13 15.15
N ARG A 115 -50.57 56.14 15.63
CA ARG A 115 -50.11 54.74 15.73
C ARG A 115 -49.73 54.16 14.37
N VAL A 116 -50.55 54.39 13.34
CA VAL A 116 -50.26 53.94 11.97
C VAL A 116 -48.99 54.62 11.43
N GLN A 117 -48.79 55.91 11.70
CA GLN A 117 -47.61 56.64 11.27
C GLN A 117 -46.34 56.15 11.96
N ILE A 118 -46.39 55.89 13.28
CA ILE A 118 -45.28 55.31 14.04
C ILE A 118 -44.93 53.93 13.49
N GLN A 119 -45.92 53.06 13.26
CA GLN A 119 -45.68 51.74 12.67
C GLN A 119 -45.06 51.84 11.27
N LYS A 120 -45.55 52.77 10.43
CA LYS A 120 -44.97 53.01 9.10
C LYS A 120 -43.49 53.44 9.19
N GLN A 121 -43.13 54.29 10.15
CA GLN A 121 -41.75 54.69 10.39
C GLN A 121 -40.89 53.52 10.88
N GLN A 122 -41.40 52.69 11.80
CA GLN A 122 -40.72 51.49 12.27
C GLN A 122 -40.47 50.49 11.13
N TYR A 123 -41.45 50.25 10.25
CA TYR A 123 -41.25 49.38 9.08
C TYR A 123 -40.24 49.96 8.09
N ALA A 124 -40.25 51.27 7.87
CA ALA A 124 -39.26 51.93 7.01
C ALA A 124 -37.84 51.79 7.60
N GLN A 125 -37.69 51.95 8.92
CA GLN A 125 -36.42 51.77 9.62
C GLN A 125 -35.93 50.32 9.53
N LEU A 126 -36.78 49.33 9.86
CA LEU A 126 -36.44 47.91 9.77
C LEU A 126 -36.03 47.50 8.35
N ARG A 127 -36.64 48.10 7.32
CA ARG A 127 -36.25 47.86 5.93
C ARG A 127 -34.84 48.39 5.64
N VAL A 128 -34.51 49.60 6.09
CA VAL A 128 -33.16 50.17 5.92
C VAL A 128 -32.12 49.36 6.68
N GLU A 129 -32.41 48.95 7.92
CA GLU A 129 -31.54 48.08 8.72
C GLU A 129 -31.32 46.73 8.03
N SER A 130 -32.38 46.09 7.52
CA SER A 130 -32.28 44.84 6.76
C SER A 130 -31.45 44.98 5.47
N GLU A 131 -31.61 46.09 4.74
CA GLU A 131 -30.80 46.37 3.54
C GLU A 131 -29.33 46.61 3.89
N ASN A 132 -29.04 47.27 5.02
CA ASN A 132 -27.66 47.47 5.50
C ASN A 132 -27.03 46.16 5.96
N ASP A 133 -27.75 45.33 6.69
CA ASP A 133 -27.30 43.98 7.09
C ASP A 133 -27.03 43.11 5.85
N ARG A 134 -27.88 43.20 4.83
CA ARG A 134 -27.65 42.49 3.57
C ARG A 134 -26.38 42.96 2.89
N LYS A 135 -26.11 44.27 2.83
CA LYS A 135 -24.87 44.83 2.28
C LYS A 135 -23.63 44.39 3.07
N ALA A 136 -23.69 44.44 4.40
CA ALA A 136 -22.59 44.01 5.27
C ALA A 136 -22.29 42.51 5.10
N ASN A 137 -23.33 41.68 4.98
CA ASN A 137 -23.18 40.25 4.73
C ASN A 137 -22.58 39.97 3.35
N VAL A 138 -23.00 40.69 2.30
CA VAL A 138 -22.40 40.58 0.96
C VAL A 138 -20.92 40.94 0.99
N GLN A 139 -20.54 42.06 1.61
CA GLN A 139 -19.14 42.47 1.75
C GLN A 139 -18.31 41.44 2.54
N ARG A 140 -18.90 40.84 3.59
CA ARG A 140 -18.26 39.77 4.35
C ARG A 140 -18.07 38.50 3.53
N ILE A 141 -19.04 38.13 2.69
CA ILE A 141 -18.92 36.98 1.79
C ILE A 141 -17.82 37.25 0.76
N GLU A 142 -17.81 38.43 0.14
CA GLU A 142 -16.78 38.82 -0.84
C GLU A 142 -15.37 38.80 -0.24
N SER A 143 -15.18 39.27 1.00
CA SER A 143 -13.88 39.24 1.66
C SER A 143 -13.42 37.82 2.02
N LEU A 144 -14.34 36.95 2.46
CA LEU A 144 -14.05 35.54 2.71
C LEU A 144 -13.72 34.78 1.42
N GLU A 145 -14.43 35.06 0.33
CA GLU A 145 -14.12 34.49 -0.98
C GLU A 145 -12.76 34.95 -1.50
N ALA A 146 -12.41 36.23 -1.34
CA ALA A 146 -11.08 36.74 -1.70
C ALA A 146 -9.98 36.02 -0.90
N SER A 147 -10.14 35.90 0.41
CA SER A 147 -9.18 35.19 1.27
C SER A 147 -9.06 33.69 0.90
N ALA A 148 -10.17 33.03 0.56
CA ALA A 148 -10.14 31.64 0.11
C ALA A 148 -9.41 31.48 -1.24
N ARG A 149 -9.58 32.43 -2.18
CA ARG A 149 -8.84 32.45 -3.44
C ARG A 149 -7.33 32.64 -3.21
N GLU A 150 -6.94 33.54 -2.33
CA GLU A 150 -5.52 33.76 -1.97
C GLU A 150 -4.89 32.50 -1.33
N GLN A 151 -5.58 31.85 -0.40
CA GLN A 151 -5.10 30.60 0.20
C GLN A 151 -4.98 29.48 -0.84
N SER A 152 -5.95 29.36 -1.75
CA SER A 152 -5.89 28.39 -2.84
C SER A 152 -4.71 28.67 -3.79
N GLN A 153 -4.44 29.93 -4.13
CA GLN A 153 -3.27 30.31 -4.93
C GLN A 153 -1.96 29.96 -4.22
N LEU A 154 -1.85 30.21 -2.91
CA LEU A 154 -0.68 29.86 -2.13
C LEU A 154 -0.45 28.33 -2.10
N GLN A 155 -1.52 27.55 -1.94
CA GLN A 155 -1.43 26.08 -2.00
C GLN A 155 -0.96 25.59 -3.36
N VAL A 156 -1.47 26.15 -4.45
CA VAL A 156 -1.04 25.81 -5.82
C VAL A 156 0.45 26.17 -6.02
N GLN A 157 0.89 27.34 -5.55
CA GLN A 157 2.30 27.73 -5.63
C GLN A 157 3.21 26.80 -4.82
N MET A 158 2.80 26.44 -3.60
CA MET A 158 3.54 25.51 -2.75
C MET A 158 3.64 24.11 -3.39
N LEU A 159 2.55 23.61 -3.98
CA LEU A 159 2.57 22.34 -4.71
C LEU A 159 3.49 22.39 -5.94
N ALA A 160 3.47 23.49 -6.69
CA ALA A 160 4.37 23.69 -7.82
C ALA A 160 5.84 23.72 -7.39
N MET A 161 6.15 24.36 -6.26
CA MET A 161 7.49 24.36 -5.67
C MET A 161 7.94 22.95 -5.28
N TYR A 162 7.10 22.17 -4.58
CA TYR A 162 7.43 20.79 -4.24
C TYR A 162 7.61 19.88 -5.46
N GLN A 163 6.83 20.09 -6.52
CA GLN A 163 7.02 19.37 -7.78
C GLN A 163 8.36 19.69 -8.42
N ALA A 164 8.74 20.97 -8.48
CA ALA A 164 10.05 21.39 -8.99
C ALA A 164 11.21 20.82 -8.15
N GLU A 165 11.13 20.89 -6.81
CA GLU A 165 12.14 20.29 -5.92
C GLU A 165 12.28 18.78 -6.17
N ARG A 166 11.15 18.06 -6.26
CA ARG A 166 11.14 16.63 -6.57
C ARG A 166 11.80 16.32 -7.92
N GLU A 167 11.50 17.09 -8.95
CA GLU A 167 12.11 16.92 -10.28
C GLU A 167 13.63 17.17 -10.24
N THR A 168 14.09 18.17 -9.48
CA THR A 168 15.53 18.41 -9.32
C THR A 168 16.24 17.27 -8.58
N HIS A 169 15.60 16.69 -7.55
CA HIS A 169 16.15 15.52 -6.85
C HIS A 169 16.20 14.28 -7.74
N LEU A 170 15.15 14.00 -8.52
CA LEU A 170 15.13 12.90 -9.48
C LEU A 170 16.22 13.08 -10.55
N PHE A 171 16.42 14.32 -11.03
CA PHE A 171 17.49 14.63 -11.97
C PHE A 171 18.89 14.41 -11.36
N SER A 172 19.13 14.87 -10.12
CA SER A 172 20.40 14.63 -9.40
C SER A 172 20.66 13.13 -9.25
N GLN A 173 19.66 12.36 -8.80
CA GLN A 173 19.77 10.91 -8.62
C GLN A 173 20.06 10.19 -9.95
N ALA A 174 19.40 10.60 -11.04
CA ALA A 174 19.66 10.03 -12.37
C ALA A 174 21.11 10.31 -12.82
N SER A 175 21.63 11.51 -12.56
CA SER A 175 23.01 11.89 -12.87
C SER A 175 24.02 11.09 -12.03
N GLU A 176 23.75 10.89 -10.73
CA GLU A 176 24.58 10.06 -9.85
C GLU A 176 24.60 8.60 -10.31
N LEU A 177 23.45 8.01 -10.62
CA LEU A 177 23.35 6.65 -11.15
C LEU A 177 24.09 6.50 -12.48
N GLN A 178 24.02 7.50 -13.37
CA GLN A 178 24.79 7.49 -14.60
C GLN A 178 26.30 7.53 -14.35
N THR A 179 26.74 8.30 -13.35
CA THR A 179 28.15 8.39 -12.96
C THR A 179 28.64 7.07 -12.35
N LEU A 180 27.85 6.47 -11.46
CA LEU A 180 28.13 5.16 -10.87
C LEU A 180 28.18 4.06 -11.93
N LYS A 181 27.25 4.06 -12.89
CA LYS A 181 27.26 3.12 -14.01
C LYS A 181 28.54 3.23 -14.83
N LYS A 182 28.97 4.46 -15.17
CA LYS A 182 30.23 4.69 -15.90
C LYS A 182 31.44 4.19 -15.11
N ALA A 183 31.47 4.42 -13.80
CA ALA A 183 32.54 3.92 -12.94
C ALA A 183 32.55 2.38 -12.86
N TYR A 184 31.38 1.75 -12.74
CA TYR A 184 31.22 0.30 -12.77
C TYR A 184 31.68 -0.31 -14.10
N ASP A 185 31.26 0.27 -15.23
CA ASP A 185 31.64 -0.20 -16.56
C ASP A 185 33.18 -0.10 -16.76
N ALA A 186 33.79 0.98 -16.26
CA ALA A 186 35.25 1.15 -16.28
C ALA A 186 35.97 0.10 -15.42
N GLU A 187 35.45 -0.20 -14.23
CA GLU A 187 36.01 -1.23 -13.35
C GLU A 187 35.87 -2.63 -13.94
N GLN A 188 34.71 -2.95 -14.54
CA GLN A 188 34.49 -4.19 -15.29
C GLN A 188 35.47 -4.34 -16.46
N GLN A 189 35.74 -3.25 -17.18
CA GLN A 189 36.73 -3.25 -18.24
C GLN A 189 38.14 -3.49 -17.70
N ARG A 190 38.53 -2.87 -16.58
CA ARG A 190 39.81 -3.12 -15.92
C ARG A 190 39.96 -4.58 -15.52
N LEU A 191 38.94 -5.16 -14.86
CA LEU A 191 38.95 -6.56 -14.44
C LEU A 191 39.07 -7.53 -15.62
N ARG A 192 38.41 -7.24 -16.75
CA ARG A 192 38.56 -8.03 -17.98
C ARG A 192 39.98 -7.98 -18.55
N GLN A 193 40.61 -6.80 -18.53
CA GLN A 193 42.00 -6.64 -18.97
C GLN A 193 42.97 -7.38 -18.04
N ASP A 194 42.80 -7.26 -16.73
CA ASP A 194 43.60 -7.98 -15.73
C ASP A 194 43.43 -9.50 -15.89
N TRP A 195 42.21 -9.97 -16.17
CA TRP A 195 41.92 -11.37 -16.42
C TRP A 195 42.58 -11.87 -17.70
N ALA A 196 42.45 -11.13 -18.81
CA ALA A 196 43.13 -11.47 -20.06
C ALA A 196 44.65 -11.58 -19.86
N ALA A 197 45.27 -10.59 -19.19
CA ALA A 197 46.70 -10.60 -18.90
C ALA A 197 47.14 -11.81 -18.05
N LYS A 198 46.34 -12.21 -17.05
CA LYS A 198 46.61 -13.40 -16.24
C LYS A 198 46.47 -14.69 -17.06
N THR A 199 45.43 -14.80 -17.88
CA THR A 199 45.18 -15.97 -18.73
C THR A 199 46.29 -16.11 -19.78
N ASP A 200 46.72 -15.01 -20.39
CA ASP A 200 47.85 -14.99 -21.34
C ASP A 200 49.14 -15.43 -20.66
N LYS A 201 49.40 -14.97 -19.44
CA LYS A 201 50.56 -15.40 -18.64
C LYS A 201 50.51 -16.90 -18.32
N LEU A 202 49.34 -17.42 -17.92
CA LEU A 202 49.16 -18.85 -17.66
C LEU A 202 49.34 -19.67 -18.93
N HIS A 203 48.76 -19.25 -20.06
CA HIS A 203 48.95 -19.91 -21.35
C HIS A 203 50.42 -19.94 -21.76
N HIS A 204 51.14 -18.82 -21.58
CA HIS A 204 52.57 -18.76 -21.84
C HIS A 204 53.34 -19.78 -20.98
N THR A 205 53.11 -19.81 -19.66
CA THR A 205 53.75 -20.79 -18.77
C THR A 205 53.38 -22.24 -19.11
N ASN A 206 52.14 -22.49 -19.53
CA ASN A 206 51.69 -23.82 -19.94
C ASN A 206 52.37 -24.28 -21.23
N ASN A 207 52.52 -23.38 -22.20
CA ASN A 207 53.26 -23.66 -23.43
C ASN A 207 54.75 -23.92 -23.14
N GLU A 208 55.38 -23.15 -22.25
CA GLU A 208 56.75 -23.39 -21.80
C GLU A 208 56.91 -24.76 -21.14
N LEU A 209 55.99 -25.12 -20.23
CA LEU A 209 55.99 -26.44 -19.58
C LEU A 209 55.75 -27.57 -20.57
N SER A 210 54.84 -27.40 -21.53
CA SER A 210 54.58 -28.38 -22.59
C SER A 210 55.84 -28.64 -23.42
N MET A 211 56.54 -27.58 -23.85
CA MET A 211 57.81 -27.73 -24.58
C MET A 211 58.86 -28.45 -23.73
N ARG A 212 58.98 -28.14 -22.43
CA ARG A 212 59.90 -28.85 -21.53
C ARG A 212 59.55 -30.33 -21.37
N ILE A 213 58.27 -30.68 -21.32
CA ILE A 213 57.82 -32.07 -21.26
C ILE A 213 58.14 -32.80 -22.57
N GLU A 214 57.94 -32.15 -23.72
CA GLU A 214 58.31 -32.68 -25.03
C GLU A 214 59.83 -32.92 -25.13
N ASP A 215 60.65 -31.96 -24.69
CA ASP A 215 62.11 -32.11 -24.65
C ASP A 215 62.54 -33.27 -23.75
N GLN A 216 61.95 -33.39 -22.55
CA GLN A 216 62.26 -34.48 -21.61
C GLN A 216 61.79 -35.84 -22.12
N THR A 217 60.63 -35.93 -22.78
CA THR A 217 60.15 -37.18 -23.37
C THR A 217 61.00 -37.60 -24.58
N MET A 218 61.53 -36.65 -25.35
CA MET A 218 62.53 -36.94 -26.39
C MET A 218 63.83 -37.47 -25.77
N LEU A 219 64.34 -36.84 -24.71
CA LEU A 219 65.51 -37.34 -23.97
C LEU A 219 65.27 -38.75 -23.40
N TYR A 220 64.09 -39.01 -22.85
CA TYR A 220 63.71 -40.33 -22.35
C TYR A 220 63.76 -41.39 -23.45
N ARG A 221 63.15 -41.11 -24.62
CA ARG A 221 63.18 -42.01 -25.78
C ARG A 221 64.60 -42.28 -26.28
N ASP A 222 65.46 -41.26 -26.30
CA ASP A 222 66.86 -41.42 -26.70
C ASP A 222 67.64 -42.31 -25.73
N VAL A 223 67.42 -42.14 -24.43
CA VAL A 223 68.05 -43.00 -23.40
C VAL A 223 67.51 -44.43 -23.49
N GLU A 224 66.19 -44.60 -23.66
CA GLU A 224 65.55 -45.90 -23.83
C GLU A 224 66.08 -46.62 -25.08
N ALA A 225 66.24 -45.90 -26.21
CA ALA A 225 66.83 -46.44 -27.43
C ALA A 225 68.30 -46.86 -27.24
N LYS A 226 69.10 -46.05 -26.53
CA LYS A 226 70.49 -46.41 -26.18
C LYS A 226 70.55 -47.65 -25.29
N LEU A 227 69.68 -47.73 -24.29
CA LEU A 227 69.59 -48.89 -23.40
C LEU A 227 69.23 -50.16 -24.18
N HIS A 228 68.22 -50.10 -25.06
CA HIS A 228 67.85 -51.22 -25.94
C HIS A 228 68.99 -51.60 -26.90
N SER A 229 69.71 -50.62 -27.44
CA SER A 229 70.88 -50.86 -28.30
C SER A 229 72.00 -51.56 -27.53
N MET A 230 72.25 -51.18 -26.27
CA MET A 230 73.23 -51.84 -25.42
C MET A 230 72.77 -53.23 -25.00
N GLU A 231 71.51 -53.42 -24.62
CA GLU A 231 70.95 -54.75 -24.31
C GLU A 231 71.05 -55.70 -25.50
N ALA A 232 70.78 -55.22 -26.72
CA ALA A 232 70.98 -55.99 -27.95
C ALA A 232 72.46 -56.31 -28.19
N HIS A 233 73.36 -55.35 -27.96
CA HIS A 233 74.80 -55.56 -28.10
C HIS A 233 75.33 -56.59 -27.09
N VAL A 234 74.95 -56.48 -25.81
CA VAL A 234 75.30 -57.45 -24.76
C VAL A 234 74.73 -58.82 -25.09
N SER A 235 73.47 -58.91 -25.53
CA SER A 235 72.87 -60.18 -25.96
C SER A 235 73.65 -60.82 -27.12
N SER A 236 74.12 -60.02 -28.08
CA SER A 236 75.00 -60.49 -29.16
C SER A 236 76.34 -60.98 -28.62
N CYS A 237 77.01 -60.21 -27.77
CA CYS A 237 78.30 -60.59 -27.18
C CYS A 237 78.18 -61.87 -26.33
N VAL A 238 77.10 -62.02 -25.55
CA VAL A 238 76.82 -63.23 -24.77
C VAL A 238 76.53 -64.41 -25.70
N ALA A 239 75.81 -64.22 -26.81
CA ALA A 239 75.60 -65.26 -27.81
C ALA A 239 76.89 -65.67 -28.50
N ASP A 240 77.76 -64.72 -28.84
CA ASP A 240 79.07 -64.95 -29.44
C ASP A 240 80.01 -65.67 -28.47
N ALA A 241 80.06 -65.25 -27.21
CA ALA A 241 80.82 -65.90 -26.16
C ALA A 241 80.30 -67.32 -25.86
N ALA A 242 78.97 -67.52 -25.87
CA ALA A 242 78.36 -68.83 -25.74
C ALA A 242 78.71 -69.73 -26.94
N HIS A 243 78.72 -69.21 -28.16
CA HIS A 243 79.18 -69.91 -29.35
C HIS A 243 80.66 -70.29 -29.28
N GLN A 244 81.51 -69.38 -28.80
CA GLN A 244 82.93 -69.67 -28.58
C GLN A 244 83.12 -70.75 -27.51
N LEU A 245 82.43 -70.67 -26.37
CA LEU A 245 82.44 -71.71 -25.34
C LEU A 245 81.92 -73.06 -25.84
N GLN A 246 80.89 -73.06 -26.69
CA GLN A 246 80.36 -74.26 -27.33
C GLN A 246 81.41 -74.87 -28.25
N SER A 247 82.06 -74.06 -29.11
CA SER A 247 83.13 -74.53 -29.99
C SER A 247 84.33 -75.08 -29.21
N PHE A 248 84.71 -74.43 -28.11
CA PHE A 248 85.78 -74.88 -27.23
C PHE A 248 85.42 -76.18 -26.50
N ARG A 249 84.15 -76.34 -26.09
CA ARG A 249 83.64 -77.60 -25.52
C ARG A 249 83.62 -78.72 -26.56
N GLU A 250 83.27 -78.43 -27.80
CA GLU A 250 83.30 -79.40 -28.90
C GLU A 250 84.74 -79.80 -29.21
N GLU A 251 85.68 -78.86 -29.30
CA GLU A 251 87.11 -79.13 -29.46
C GLU A 251 87.69 -79.92 -28.28
N SER A 252 87.37 -79.55 -27.04
CA SER A 252 87.79 -80.28 -25.83
C SER A 252 87.15 -81.66 -25.74
N ALA A 253 85.90 -81.83 -26.18
CA ALA A 253 85.23 -83.12 -26.22
C ALA A 253 85.82 -84.03 -27.30
N ILE A 254 86.21 -83.47 -28.45
CA ILE A 254 86.98 -84.17 -29.48
C ILE A 254 88.33 -84.59 -28.88
N GLU A 255 89.04 -83.69 -28.22
CA GLU A 255 90.34 -83.96 -27.60
C GLU A 255 90.25 -85.03 -26.49
N LEU A 256 89.22 -84.97 -25.63
CA LEU A 256 88.91 -86.00 -24.64
C LEU A 256 88.53 -87.34 -25.29
N SER A 257 87.79 -87.33 -26.40
CA SER A 257 87.45 -88.54 -27.14
C SER A 257 88.67 -89.19 -27.79
N VAL A 258 89.58 -88.37 -28.34
CA VAL A 258 90.87 -88.82 -28.88
C VAL A 258 91.73 -89.38 -27.75
N ASN A 259 91.85 -88.68 -26.62
CA ASN A 259 92.59 -89.17 -25.45
C ASN A 259 91.98 -90.46 -24.87
N ARG A 260 90.65 -90.60 -24.87
CA ARG A 260 89.96 -91.82 -24.44
C ARG A 260 90.19 -92.97 -25.42
N ILE A 261 90.14 -92.72 -26.72
CA ILE A 261 90.46 -93.71 -27.77
C ILE A 261 91.93 -94.13 -27.69
N VAL A 262 92.87 -93.19 -27.47
CA VAL A 262 94.29 -93.49 -27.28
C VAL A 262 94.53 -94.27 -25.98
N SER A 263 93.86 -93.90 -24.89
CA SER A 263 93.91 -94.65 -23.62
C SER A 263 93.31 -96.05 -23.74
N ASP A 264 92.19 -96.20 -24.44
CA ASP A 264 91.55 -97.50 -24.70
C ASP A 264 92.37 -98.35 -25.66
N LEU A 265 93.05 -97.76 -26.66
CA LEU A 265 94.04 -98.43 -27.50
C LEU A 265 95.27 -98.88 -26.69
N CYS A 266 95.78 -98.03 -25.79
CA CYS A 266 96.85 -98.39 -24.87
C CYS A 266 96.43 -99.54 -23.95
N TRP A 267 95.20 -99.53 -23.43
CA TRP A 267 94.67 -100.64 -22.62
C TRP A 267 94.43 -101.92 -23.43
N GLN A 268 93.98 -101.83 -24.68
CA GLN A 268 93.78 -102.98 -25.56
C GLN A 268 95.10 -103.61 -26.03
N VAL A 269 96.17 -102.84 -26.17
CA VAL A 269 97.53 -103.36 -26.43
C VAL A 269 98.11 -104.06 -25.20
N VAL A 270 97.80 -103.58 -23.99
CA VAL A 270 98.26 -104.18 -22.73
C VAL A 270 97.52 -105.50 -22.39
N LEU A 271 96.26 -105.67 -22.82
CA LEU A 271 95.44 -106.83 -22.45
C LEU A 271 95.63 -108.10 -23.33
N LEU A 272 96.53 -108.09 -24.32
CA LEU A 272 96.76 -109.23 -25.21
C LEU A 272 98.02 -110.09 -24.89
N HIS A 273 98.67 -109.90 -23.74
CA HIS A 273 99.72 -110.83 -23.23
C HIS A 273 99.52 -111.16 -21.74
N LYS A 274 98.89 -112.34 -21.49
CA LYS A 274 99.03 -113.31 -20.37
C LYS A 274 99.88 -112.94 -19.11
N PRO A 275 99.74 -113.70 -17.99
CA PRO A 275 98.60 -114.13 -17.18
C PRO A 275 98.83 -113.70 -15.70
N PHE A 276 98.26 -114.40 -14.71
CA PHE A 276 98.75 -114.62 -13.31
C PHE A 276 97.89 -114.12 -12.12
N ALA A 277 97.51 -115.11 -11.31
CA ALA A 277 97.27 -115.20 -9.86
C ALA A 277 96.79 -114.01 -9.00
N GLN A 278 95.65 -114.25 -8.33
CA GLN A 278 95.49 -114.44 -6.87
C GLN A 278 95.98 -113.39 -5.84
N ASP A 279 95.02 -113.05 -4.98
CA ASP A 279 95.07 -112.69 -3.55
C ASP A 279 95.42 -111.26 -3.06
N GLN A 280 94.47 -110.76 -2.26
CA GLN A 280 94.53 -109.98 -1.01
C GLN A 280 95.81 -109.20 -0.68
N ALA A 281 95.66 -107.90 -0.37
CA ALA A 281 95.73 -107.35 0.99
C ALA A 281 95.99 -105.83 1.00
N THR A 282 95.42 -105.21 2.03
CA THR A 282 95.67 -103.89 2.63
C THR A 282 97.13 -103.42 2.66
N VAL A 283 97.37 -102.09 2.69
CA VAL A 283 98.25 -101.35 3.63
C VAL A 283 98.25 -99.84 3.33
N THR A 284 98.45 -99.08 4.40
CA THR A 284 98.54 -97.65 4.67
C THR A 284 99.76 -96.89 4.10
N GLU A 285 99.64 -95.55 4.12
CA GLU A 285 100.68 -94.49 4.27
C GLU A 285 101.45 -93.91 3.06
N THR A 286 101.33 -92.56 2.92
CA THR A 286 102.24 -91.44 2.53
C THR A 286 103.72 -91.71 2.13
N PRO A 287 104.53 -90.77 1.53
CA PRO A 287 104.31 -89.37 1.05
C PRO A 287 105.10 -88.96 -0.25
N ARG A 288 105.07 -87.64 -0.58
CA ARG A 288 106.07 -86.79 -1.29
C ARG A 288 106.33 -86.94 -2.80
N GLY A 289 105.99 -85.85 -3.50
CA GLY A 289 106.93 -85.02 -4.26
C GLY A 289 107.23 -85.43 -5.71
N LEU A 290 106.68 -84.69 -6.68
CA LEU A 290 107.36 -84.37 -7.93
C LEU A 290 106.76 -83.10 -8.53
N GLU A 291 107.63 -82.11 -8.76
CA GLU A 291 107.39 -80.85 -9.45
C GLU A 291 107.15 -81.09 -10.96
N THR A 292 106.27 -80.30 -11.61
CA THR A 292 106.23 -79.89 -13.04
C THR A 292 104.85 -79.31 -13.39
N PRO A 293 104.70 -78.45 -14.42
CA PRO A 293 105.21 -77.10 -14.64
C PRO A 293 104.08 -76.03 -14.61
N PRO A 294 104.40 -74.71 -14.61
CA PRO A 294 103.40 -73.67 -14.50
C PRO A 294 102.80 -73.33 -15.87
N ASP A 295 101.62 -73.86 -16.19
CA ASP A 295 100.80 -73.33 -17.30
C ASP A 295 99.88 -72.22 -16.77
N LEU A 296 100.55 -71.26 -16.13
CA LEU A 296 100.07 -69.94 -15.76
C LEU A 296 100.40 -69.03 -16.94
N THR A 297 99.41 -68.62 -17.75
CA THR A 297 99.34 -67.26 -18.31
C THR A 297 98.16 -67.03 -19.25
N ILE A 298 97.63 -68.06 -19.93
CA ILE A 298 96.59 -67.83 -20.96
C ILE A 298 95.17 -67.77 -20.35
N LYS A 299 94.81 -68.68 -19.43
CA LYS A 299 93.50 -68.63 -18.74
C LYS A 299 93.34 -67.43 -17.79
N ALA A 300 94.44 -66.88 -17.27
CA ALA A 300 94.40 -65.71 -16.41
C ALA A 300 94.27 -64.40 -17.19
N PHE A 301 94.82 -64.31 -18.41
CA PHE A 301 94.72 -63.11 -19.23
C PHE A 301 93.39 -63.03 -19.99
N GLU A 302 92.87 -64.15 -20.49
CA GLU A 302 91.53 -64.23 -21.08
C GLU A 302 90.45 -64.01 -20.02
N SER A 303 90.55 -64.64 -18.84
CA SER A 303 89.64 -64.36 -17.72
C SER A 303 89.73 -62.92 -17.27
N GLN A 304 90.90 -62.28 -17.25
CA GLN A 304 91.04 -60.90 -16.78
C GLN A 304 90.53 -59.89 -17.80
N CYS A 305 90.71 -60.14 -19.11
CA CYS A 305 90.23 -59.26 -20.18
C CYS A 305 88.72 -59.37 -20.40
N THR A 306 88.14 -60.58 -20.40
CA THR A 306 86.68 -60.74 -20.45
C THR A 306 86.01 -60.23 -19.18
N GLN A 307 86.63 -60.43 -18.01
CA GLN A 307 86.10 -59.92 -16.74
C GLN A 307 86.21 -58.39 -16.66
N THR A 308 87.25 -57.75 -17.22
CA THR A 308 87.28 -56.27 -17.30
C THR A 308 86.27 -55.70 -18.30
N MET A 309 86.04 -56.37 -19.44
CA MET A 309 85.00 -55.96 -20.37
C MET A 309 83.58 -56.17 -19.82
N GLU A 310 83.30 -57.32 -19.21
CA GLU A 310 82.03 -57.57 -18.53
C GLU A 310 81.78 -56.55 -17.43
N GLN A 311 82.80 -56.24 -16.62
CA GLN A 311 82.69 -55.30 -15.53
C GLN A 311 82.51 -53.86 -16.03
N GLN A 312 83.14 -53.46 -17.14
CA GLN A 312 82.89 -52.17 -17.79
C GLN A 312 81.47 -52.07 -18.37
N ILE A 313 81.00 -53.14 -19.03
CA ILE A 313 79.63 -53.19 -19.58
C ILE A 313 78.60 -53.18 -18.46
N GLU A 314 78.87 -53.87 -17.36
CA GLU A 314 77.99 -53.93 -16.20
C GLU A 314 77.97 -52.59 -15.46
N ASP A 315 79.12 -51.92 -15.32
CA ASP A 315 79.20 -50.57 -14.78
C ASP A 315 78.47 -49.54 -15.66
N GLU A 316 78.61 -49.60 -17.00
CA GLU A 316 77.85 -48.74 -17.92
C GLU A 316 76.35 -49.05 -17.91
N ALA A 317 75.96 -50.33 -17.85
CA ALA A 317 74.56 -50.73 -17.73
C ALA A 317 73.95 -50.26 -16.40
N VAL A 318 74.71 -50.34 -15.30
CA VAL A 318 74.30 -49.79 -13.99
C VAL A 318 74.17 -48.27 -14.06
N ALA A 319 75.11 -47.57 -14.70
CA ALA A 319 75.05 -46.13 -14.89
C ALA A 319 73.84 -45.71 -15.74
N LEU A 320 73.51 -46.45 -16.81
CA LEU A 320 72.35 -46.18 -17.65
C LEU A 320 71.02 -46.52 -16.97
N ARG A 321 70.96 -47.60 -16.17
CA ARG A 321 69.78 -47.90 -15.33
C ARG A 321 69.56 -46.81 -14.28
N ALA A 322 70.63 -46.31 -13.67
CA ALA A 322 70.56 -45.18 -12.74
C ALA A 322 70.10 -43.89 -13.45
N ALA A 323 70.59 -43.62 -14.65
CA ALA A 323 70.15 -42.49 -15.47
C ALA A 323 68.67 -42.62 -15.88
N LEU A 324 68.22 -43.83 -16.24
CA LEU A 324 66.82 -44.12 -16.58
C LEU A 324 65.90 -43.90 -15.37
N GLU A 325 66.26 -44.40 -14.19
CA GLU A 325 65.46 -44.18 -12.99
C GLU A 325 65.45 -42.71 -12.55
N ASN A 326 66.55 -41.99 -12.71
CA ASN A 326 66.57 -40.54 -12.49
C ASN A 326 65.66 -39.80 -13.49
N ALA A 327 65.64 -40.22 -14.77
CA ALA A 327 64.76 -39.64 -15.78
C ALA A 327 63.28 -39.94 -15.48
N LYS A 328 62.92 -41.18 -15.10
CA LYS A 328 61.56 -41.54 -14.65
C LYS A 328 61.15 -40.75 -13.41
N SER A 329 62.04 -40.59 -12.44
CA SER A 329 61.78 -39.79 -11.25
C SER A 329 61.55 -38.31 -11.60
N CYS A 330 62.29 -37.79 -12.58
CA CYS A 330 62.10 -36.42 -13.08
C CYS A 330 60.76 -36.27 -13.83
N GLU A 331 60.42 -37.22 -14.70
CA GLU A 331 59.12 -37.24 -15.40
C GLU A 331 57.96 -37.27 -14.40
N GLN A 332 58.03 -38.16 -13.40
CA GLN A 332 57.00 -38.26 -12.39
C GLN A 332 56.85 -36.94 -11.61
N ARG A 333 57.97 -36.30 -11.25
CA ARG A 333 57.94 -35.00 -10.57
C ARG A 333 57.28 -33.91 -11.43
N LEU A 334 57.54 -33.90 -12.73
CA LEU A 334 56.88 -32.97 -13.66
C LEU A 334 55.39 -33.26 -13.82
N ARG A 335 54.98 -34.55 -13.83
CA ARG A 335 53.55 -34.93 -13.82
C ARG A 335 52.86 -34.46 -12.53
N ASP A 336 53.50 -34.66 -11.39
CA ASP A 336 52.98 -34.20 -10.10
C ASP A 336 52.87 -32.67 -10.05
N GLU A 337 53.85 -31.94 -10.60
CA GLU A 337 53.79 -30.48 -10.74
C GLU A 337 52.67 -30.01 -11.68
N LEU A 338 52.43 -30.73 -12.79
CA LEU A 338 51.33 -30.45 -13.72
C LEU A 338 49.96 -30.71 -13.07
N GLU A 339 49.81 -31.82 -12.34
CA GLU A 339 48.59 -32.10 -11.57
C GLU A 339 48.35 -31.04 -10.49
N ALA A 340 49.41 -30.62 -9.78
CA ALA A 340 49.32 -29.55 -8.80
C ALA A 340 48.93 -28.20 -9.44
N ALA A 341 49.44 -27.89 -10.62
CA ALA A 341 49.05 -26.70 -11.39
C ALA A 341 47.57 -26.77 -11.84
N SER A 342 47.12 -27.93 -12.34
CA SER A 342 45.72 -28.18 -12.70
C SER A 342 44.78 -28.06 -11.49
N ALA A 343 45.19 -28.58 -10.33
CA ALA A 343 44.44 -28.45 -9.09
C ALA A 343 44.32 -26.98 -8.65
N LYS A 344 45.42 -26.21 -8.74
CA LYS A 344 45.41 -24.76 -8.48
C LYS A 344 44.50 -24.00 -9.44
N GLN A 345 44.48 -24.36 -10.73
CA GLN A 345 43.56 -23.79 -11.70
C GLN A 345 42.10 -24.03 -11.30
N LYS A 346 41.73 -25.29 -10.99
CA LYS A 346 40.36 -25.64 -10.56
C LYS A 346 39.95 -24.95 -9.27
N ALA A 347 40.87 -24.80 -8.32
CA ALA A 347 40.62 -24.07 -7.08
C ALA A 347 40.36 -22.58 -7.36
N CYS A 348 41.13 -21.97 -8.27
CA CYS A 348 40.94 -20.58 -8.68
C CYS A 348 39.60 -20.38 -9.42
N GLU A 349 39.24 -21.29 -10.33
CA GLU A 349 37.93 -21.28 -11.01
C GLU A 349 36.76 -21.39 -10.02
N ARG A 350 36.89 -22.23 -8.99
CA ARG A 350 35.87 -22.36 -7.94
C ARG A 350 35.74 -21.09 -7.10
N GLN A 351 36.86 -20.52 -6.68
CA GLN A 351 36.87 -19.24 -5.94
C GLN A 351 36.19 -18.13 -6.76
N ILE A 352 36.46 -18.05 -8.07
CA ILE A 352 35.84 -17.07 -8.95
C ILE A 352 34.31 -17.25 -9.00
N LEU A 353 33.82 -18.49 -9.07
CA LEU A 353 32.39 -18.76 -9.06
C LEU A 353 31.75 -18.37 -7.72
N GLU A 354 32.43 -18.63 -6.60
CA GLU A 354 31.98 -18.21 -5.27
C GLU A 354 31.90 -16.68 -5.16
N ASP A 355 32.95 -15.96 -5.58
CA ASP A 355 32.98 -14.49 -5.57
C ASP A 355 31.86 -13.88 -6.45
N ILE A 356 31.58 -14.46 -7.63
CA ILE A 356 30.49 -14.02 -8.52
C ILE A 356 29.12 -14.25 -7.85
N VAL A 357 28.94 -15.40 -7.20
CA VAL A 357 27.69 -15.71 -6.49
C VAL A 357 27.49 -14.76 -5.31
N GLU A 358 28.53 -14.51 -4.50
CA GLU A 358 28.47 -13.55 -3.41
C GLU A 358 28.14 -12.14 -3.92
N GLN A 359 28.76 -11.71 -5.02
CA GLN A 359 28.50 -10.39 -5.61
C GLN A 359 27.07 -10.28 -6.16
N LEU A 360 26.52 -11.34 -6.75
CA LEU A 360 25.11 -11.40 -7.16
C LEU A 360 24.16 -11.36 -5.97
N VAL A 361 24.46 -12.09 -4.90
CA VAL A 361 23.68 -12.05 -3.65
C VAL A 361 23.71 -10.65 -3.04
N LEU A 362 24.87 -9.99 -3.00
CA LEU A 362 25.00 -8.63 -2.50
C LEU A 362 24.23 -7.63 -3.36
N THR A 363 24.26 -7.80 -4.69
CA THR A 363 23.52 -6.94 -5.63
C THR A 363 22.01 -7.10 -5.46
N ILE A 364 21.54 -8.35 -5.31
CA ILE A 364 20.14 -8.65 -5.00
C ILE A 364 19.78 -8.04 -3.64
N ALA A 365 20.60 -8.21 -2.60
CA ALA A 365 20.35 -7.61 -1.29
C ALA A 365 20.27 -6.08 -1.37
N LEU A 366 21.18 -5.42 -2.09
CA LEU A 366 21.17 -3.97 -2.27
C LEU A 366 19.96 -3.46 -3.09
N GLU A 367 19.50 -4.21 -4.09
CA GLU A 367 18.24 -3.90 -4.80
C GLU A 367 17.02 -4.00 -3.88
N HIS A 368 17.08 -4.79 -2.81
CA HIS A 368 15.97 -4.96 -1.85
C HIS A 368 16.12 -4.07 -0.59
N VAL A 369 17.28 -3.45 -0.35
CA VAL A 369 17.60 -2.62 0.84
C VAL A 369 17.47 -1.11 0.53
N GLN A 370 16.47 -0.70 -0.26
CA GLN A 370 16.00 0.70 -0.28
C GLN A 370 14.96 1.01 0.81
N VAL A 371 14.93 0.23 1.88
CA VAL A 371 14.35 0.63 3.16
C VAL A 371 15.47 0.51 4.20
N PRO A 372 15.78 1.57 4.97
CA PRO A 372 16.89 1.55 5.92
C PRO A 372 16.59 0.56 7.05
N PHE A 373 17.05 -0.68 6.88
CA PHE A 373 16.94 -1.76 7.85
C PHE A 373 18.12 -1.65 8.83
N ARG A 374 17.86 -1.07 10.00
CA ARG A 374 18.72 -1.32 11.17
C ARG A 374 18.42 -2.73 11.68
N SER A 375 19.47 -3.53 11.83
CA SER A 375 19.57 -4.86 12.46
C SER A 375 18.28 -5.37 13.13
N PHE A 376 17.61 -6.32 12.48
CA PHE A 376 16.35 -6.92 12.91
C PHE A 376 16.51 -8.03 13.97
N GLU A 377 17.73 -8.43 14.30
CA GLU A 377 17.99 -9.60 15.15
C GLU A 377 17.94 -9.30 16.66
N ASP A 378 17.99 -8.03 17.07
CA ASP A 378 17.87 -7.63 18.49
C ASP A 378 16.47 -7.11 18.88
N LEU A 379 15.51 -7.04 17.94
CA LEU A 379 14.13 -6.57 18.18
C LEU A 379 13.11 -7.69 18.37
N PHE A 380 13.55 -8.96 18.34
CA PHE A 380 12.69 -10.13 18.52
C PHE A 380 12.61 -10.65 19.95
N ILE A 381 12.81 -9.79 20.95
CA ILE A 381 12.13 -9.98 22.24
C ILE A 381 10.73 -9.38 22.07
N VAL A 382 9.89 -10.06 21.27
CA VAL A 382 8.44 -9.83 21.28
C VAL A 382 7.92 -10.47 22.58
N GLU A 383 8.23 -9.80 23.69
CA GLU A 383 7.54 -10.01 24.94
C GLU A 383 6.08 -9.63 24.68
N GLN A 384 5.24 -10.66 24.55
CA GLN A 384 3.78 -10.66 24.46
C GLN A 384 3.17 -9.29 24.20
N ILE A 385 2.86 -9.00 22.93
CA ILE A 385 2.02 -7.85 22.57
C ILE A 385 0.80 -7.87 23.50
N PRO A 386 0.57 -6.81 24.31
CA PRO A 386 -0.56 -6.79 25.22
C PRO A 386 -1.87 -7.04 24.44
N PRO A 387 -2.79 -7.89 24.91
CA PRO A 387 -4.02 -8.25 24.19
C PRO A 387 -4.90 -7.04 23.86
N GLU A 388 -4.72 -5.91 24.57
CA GLU A 388 -5.35 -4.63 24.27
C GLU A 388 -5.01 -4.09 22.87
N TYR A 389 -3.85 -4.46 22.32
CA TYR A 389 -3.44 -4.08 20.97
C TYR A 389 -4.18 -4.84 19.88
N ASP A 390 -4.44 -6.13 20.08
CA ASP A 390 -5.27 -6.89 19.15
C ASP A 390 -6.68 -6.29 19.07
N HIS A 391 -7.20 -5.83 20.21
CA HIS A 391 -8.49 -5.12 20.28
C HIS A 391 -8.44 -3.76 19.59
N LEU A 392 -7.34 -3.00 19.75
CA LEU A 392 -7.15 -1.72 19.07
C LEU A 392 -7.07 -1.88 17.55
N ILE A 393 -6.27 -2.86 17.07
CA ILE A 393 -6.14 -3.18 15.65
C ILE A 393 -7.50 -3.60 15.08
N ALA A 394 -8.26 -4.44 15.80
CA ALA A 394 -9.61 -4.82 15.40
C ALA A 394 -10.55 -3.60 15.31
N CYS A 395 -10.49 -2.67 16.28
CA CYS A 395 -11.28 -1.44 16.26
C CYS A 395 -10.91 -0.52 15.10
N GLU A 396 -9.62 -0.39 14.77
CA GLU A 396 -9.15 0.41 13.63
C GLU A 396 -9.59 -0.19 12.29
N LEU A 397 -9.50 -1.51 12.13
CA LEU A 397 -10.01 -2.23 10.95
C LEU A 397 -11.53 -2.10 10.81
N GLU A 398 -12.27 -2.21 11.92
CA GLU A 398 -13.71 -1.96 11.93
C GLU A 398 -14.04 -0.51 11.55
N MET A 399 -13.30 0.47 12.05
CA MET A 399 -13.47 1.87 11.68
C MET A 399 -13.21 2.12 10.19
N GLU A 400 -12.18 1.50 9.61
CA GLU A 400 -11.89 1.57 8.17
C GLU A 400 -13.05 0.96 7.35
N ALA A 401 -13.53 -0.22 7.73
CA ALA A 401 -14.70 -0.84 7.08
C ALA A 401 -15.98 0.02 7.23
N LEU A 402 -16.21 0.65 8.39
CA LEU A 402 -17.33 1.55 8.62
C LEU A 402 -17.22 2.80 7.75
N ARG A 403 -16.01 3.34 7.56
CA ARG A 403 -15.71 4.49 6.70
C ARG A 403 -15.98 4.18 5.24
N ASP A 404 -15.47 3.07 4.72
CA ASP A 404 -15.70 2.64 3.33
C ASP A 404 -17.18 2.43 3.03
N SER A 405 -17.90 1.80 3.97
CA SER A 405 -19.36 1.64 3.89
C SER A 405 -20.09 2.99 3.92
N ALA A 406 -19.65 3.94 4.75
CA ALA A 406 -20.23 5.29 4.79
C ALA A 406 -19.97 6.06 3.48
N ASP A 407 -18.80 5.92 2.88
CA ASP A 407 -18.47 6.54 1.58
C ASP A 407 -19.30 5.92 0.44
N ALA A 408 -19.51 4.60 0.44
CA ALA A 408 -20.41 3.92 -0.48
C ALA A 408 -21.87 4.39 -0.34
N LEU A 409 -22.38 4.50 0.90
CA LEU A 409 -23.74 5.02 1.17
C LEU A 409 -23.88 6.50 0.79
N LYS A 410 -22.82 7.30 0.96
CA LYS A 410 -22.79 8.71 0.54
C LYS A 410 -22.87 8.84 -0.98
N ALA A 411 -22.13 8.02 -1.71
CA ALA A 411 -22.22 7.95 -3.17
C ALA A 411 -23.64 7.54 -3.61
N GLN A 412 -24.20 6.48 -3.02
CA GLN A 412 -25.56 6.03 -3.30
C GLN A 412 -26.62 7.13 -3.01
N ALA A 413 -26.51 7.83 -1.89
CA ALA A 413 -27.41 8.92 -1.55
C ALA A 413 -27.30 10.09 -2.54
N SER A 414 -26.09 10.42 -3.00
CA SER A 414 -25.86 11.43 -4.03
C SER A 414 -26.53 11.06 -5.36
N ASP A 415 -26.36 9.82 -5.82
CA ASP A 415 -26.98 9.32 -7.05
C ASP A 415 -28.51 9.34 -6.97
N LEU A 416 -29.07 8.91 -5.84
CA LEU A 416 -30.51 8.96 -5.60
C LEU A 416 -31.03 10.40 -5.54
N HIS A 417 -30.26 11.35 -5.00
CA HIS A 417 -30.60 12.76 -5.02
C HIS A 417 -30.64 13.32 -6.45
N HIS A 418 -29.67 12.96 -7.29
CA HIS A 418 -29.68 13.35 -8.71
C HIS A 418 -30.87 12.74 -9.46
N LYS A 419 -31.17 11.45 -9.26
CA LYS A 419 -32.36 10.80 -9.83
C LYS A 419 -33.65 11.46 -9.36
N LYS A 420 -33.76 11.80 -8.06
CA LYS A 420 -34.91 12.52 -7.49
C LYS A 420 -35.10 13.86 -8.19
N THR A 421 -34.02 14.61 -8.38
CA THR A 421 -34.03 15.93 -9.01
C THR A 421 -34.42 15.82 -10.49
N ALA A 422 -33.88 14.83 -11.20
CA ALA A 422 -34.19 14.55 -12.60
C ALA A 422 -35.67 14.17 -12.78
N SER A 423 -36.22 13.27 -11.96
CA SER A 423 -37.65 12.91 -12.02
C SER A 423 -38.55 14.10 -11.70
N LYS A 424 -38.17 14.93 -10.71
CA LYS A 424 -38.91 16.17 -10.40
C LYS A 424 -38.89 17.15 -11.57
N GLN A 425 -37.76 17.28 -12.25
CA GLN A 425 -37.63 18.15 -13.42
C GLN A 425 -38.45 17.60 -14.60
N ALA A 426 -38.43 16.29 -14.85
CA ALA A 426 -39.23 15.67 -15.90
C ALA A 426 -40.74 15.87 -15.70
N ILE A 427 -41.22 15.82 -14.43
CA ILE A 427 -42.61 16.17 -14.10
C ILE A 427 -42.90 17.64 -14.42
N LYS A 428 -41.98 18.56 -14.10
CA LYS A 428 -42.13 20.00 -14.43
C LYS A 428 -42.14 20.24 -15.93
N ASP A 429 -41.24 19.62 -16.68
CA ASP A 429 -41.14 19.77 -18.13
C ASP A 429 -42.40 19.23 -18.81
N TRP A 430 -42.95 18.12 -18.30
CA TRP A 430 -44.22 17.59 -18.75
C TRP A 430 -45.38 18.56 -18.45
N LEU A 431 -45.44 19.14 -17.24
CA LEU A 431 -46.47 20.13 -16.88
C LEU A 431 -46.40 21.37 -17.77
N ALA A 432 -45.19 21.89 -18.03
CA ALA A 432 -44.97 23.02 -18.93
C ALA A 432 -45.38 22.69 -20.38
N SER A 433 -45.03 21.48 -20.86
CA SER A 433 -45.44 21.02 -22.20
C SER A 433 -46.95 20.86 -22.31
N PHE A 434 -47.60 20.37 -21.25
CA PHE A 434 -49.06 20.23 -21.19
C PHE A 434 -49.74 21.61 -21.24
N GLU A 435 -49.26 22.55 -20.43
CA GLU A 435 -49.78 23.92 -20.38
C GLU A 435 -49.59 24.65 -21.72
N ALA A 436 -48.43 24.49 -22.36
CA ALA A 436 -48.16 25.06 -23.68
C ALA A 436 -49.11 24.51 -24.76
N ALA A 437 -49.45 23.22 -24.70
CA ALA A 437 -50.32 22.57 -25.68
C ALA A 437 -51.82 22.87 -25.46
N ASN A 438 -52.25 23.07 -24.21
CA ASN A 438 -53.68 23.19 -23.86
C ASN A 438 -54.08 24.58 -23.35
N HIS A 439 -53.13 25.50 -23.21
CA HIS A 439 -53.28 26.84 -22.65
C HIS A 439 -53.98 26.86 -21.27
N ARG A 440 -53.82 25.78 -20.50
CA ARG A 440 -54.40 25.62 -19.17
C ARG A 440 -53.62 24.58 -18.37
N GLU A 441 -53.66 24.70 -17.05
CA GLU A 441 -53.12 23.67 -16.15
C GLU A 441 -53.98 22.39 -16.18
N PRO A 442 -53.39 21.19 -15.98
CA PRO A 442 -54.12 19.94 -15.95
C PRO A 442 -55.05 19.88 -14.71
N THR A 443 -56.36 19.89 -14.95
CA THR A 443 -57.40 19.82 -13.92
C THR A 443 -57.48 18.42 -13.31
N ILE A 444 -58.17 18.29 -12.17
CA ILE A 444 -58.46 16.98 -11.55
C ILE A 444 -59.28 16.09 -12.51
N GLN A 445 -60.14 16.70 -13.35
CA GLN A 445 -60.85 15.97 -14.40
C GLN A 445 -59.89 15.51 -15.51
N ASP A 446 -58.90 16.29 -15.94
CA ASP A 446 -57.90 15.79 -16.90
C ASP A 446 -57.04 14.67 -16.32
N LYS A 447 -56.89 14.66 -14.99
CA LYS A 447 -56.25 13.56 -14.25
C LYS A 447 -57.16 12.34 -14.08
N ALA A 448 -58.46 12.42 -14.38
CA ALA A 448 -59.43 11.33 -14.15
C ALA A 448 -60.15 10.85 -15.43
N GLN A 449 -60.40 11.72 -16.41
CA GLN A 449 -61.22 11.49 -17.61
C GLN A 449 -60.47 10.72 -18.72
N VAL A 450 -59.19 10.44 -18.51
CA VAL A 450 -58.28 9.77 -19.46
C VAL A 450 -58.46 8.24 -19.51
N ALA A 451 -59.34 7.67 -18.68
CA ALA A 451 -59.61 6.23 -18.67
C ALA A 451 -60.42 5.72 -19.89
N LEU A 452 -61.03 6.58 -20.72
CA LEU A 452 -62.06 6.13 -21.67
C LEU A 452 -61.73 6.21 -23.17
N HIS A 453 -60.72 6.97 -23.63
CA HIS A 453 -60.49 7.13 -25.09
C HIS A 453 -59.08 7.61 -25.43
N GLY A 454 -58.20 6.78 -26.02
CA GLY A 454 -56.94 7.15 -26.72
C GLY A 454 -55.81 7.87 -25.94
N LEU A 455 -56.16 8.70 -24.96
CA LEU A 455 -55.31 9.47 -24.06
C LEU A 455 -54.70 8.64 -22.93
N VAL A 456 -55.10 7.37 -22.77
CA VAL A 456 -54.63 6.45 -21.72
C VAL A 456 -53.10 6.42 -21.62
N ARG A 457 -52.38 6.55 -22.74
CA ARG A 457 -50.92 6.54 -22.76
C ARG A 457 -50.30 7.75 -22.05
N ALA A 458 -50.84 8.95 -22.22
CA ALA A 458 -50.27 10.17 -21.67
C ALA A 458 -50.39 10.22 -20.13
N TRP A 459 -51.53 9.77 -19.59
CA TRP A 459 -51.73 9.76 -18.14
C TRP A 459 -50.93 8.66 -17.43
N THR A 460 -50.79 7.48 -18.05
CA THR A 460 -49.93 6.42 -17.51
C THR A 460 -48.49 6.90 -17.38
N ILE A 461 -47.97 7.67 -18.36
CA ILE A 461 -46.62 8.25 -18.30
C ILE A 461 -46.46 9.17 -17.09
N VAL A 462 -47.41 10.07 -16.82
CA VAL A 462 -47.32 11.01 -15.67
C VAL A 462 -47.44 10.28 -14.35
N LYS A 463 -48.35 9.31 -14.26
CA LYS A 463 -48.52 8.48 -13.08
C LYS A 463 -47.23 7.71 -12.80
N ASP A 464 -46.63 7.11 -13.82
CA ASP A 464 -45.38 6.37 -13.71
C ASP A 464 -44.21 7.30 -13.32
N MET A 465 -44.15 8.52 -13.87
CA MET A 465 -43.18 9.53 -13.45
C MET A 465 -43.33 9.91 -11.97
N TYR A 466 -44.56 10.09 -11.49
CA TYR A 466 -44.82 10.43 -10.09
C TYR A 466 -44.53 9.26 -9.15
N ILE A 467 -44.91 8.04 -9.52
CA ILE A 467 -44.57 6.81 -8.80
C ILE A 467 -43.04 6.66 -8.72
N THR A 468 -42.35 6.85 -9.85
CA THR A 468 -40.88 6.80 -9.90
C THR A 468 -40.25 7.85 -9.00
N PHE A 469 -40.74 9.10 -9.04
CA PHE A 469 -40.27 10.17 -8.15
C PHE A 469 -40.46 9.78 -6.68
N LYS A 470 -41.61 9.23 -6.30
CA LYS A 470 -41.88 8.81 -4.92
C LYS A 470 -41.02 7.65 -4.46
N GLN A 471 -40.84 6.63 -5.30
CA GLN A 471 -39.95 5.51 -5.00
C GLN A 471 -38.49 5.98 -4.82
N VAL A 472 -38.00 6.86 -5.69
CA VAL A 472 -36.64 7.41 -5.57
C VAL A 472 -36.50 8.31 -4.33
N GLU A 473 -37.53 9.08 -3.98
CA GLU A 473 -37.56 9.90 -2.77
C GLU A 473 -37.52 9.04 -1.49
N GLU A 474 -38.29 7.95 -1.44
CA GLU A 474 -38.27 6.99 -0.33
C GLU A 474 -36.90 6.30 -0.22
N GLN A 475 -36.34 5.81 -1.32
CA GLN A 475 -35.01 5.21 -1.36
C GLN A 475 -33.92 6.19 -0.90
N TYR A 476 -33.99 7.45 -1.32
CA TYR A 476 -33.07 8.49 -0.88
C TYR A 476 -33.14 8.71 0.63
N ASN A 477 -34.35 8.78 1.19
CA ASN A 477 -34.54 8.96 2.63
C ASN A 477 -33.98 7.75 3.42
N LEU A 478 -34.25 6.52 2.96
CA LEU A 478 -33.69 5.30 3.57
C LEU A 478 -32.16 5.26 3.48
N ALA A 479 -31.56 5.63 2.35
CA ALA A 479 -30.11 5.70 2.19
C ALA A 479 -29.48 6.75 3.13
N ARG A 480 -30.16 7.89 3.31
CA ARG A 480 -29.72 8.95 4.23
C ARG A 480 -29.81 8.53 5.69
N GLU A 481 -30.85 7.79 6.07
CA GLU A 481 -30.98 7.22 7.42
C GLU A 481 -29.86 6.22 7.71
N LYS A 482 -29.63 5.25 6.80
CA LYS A 482 -28.50 4.31 6.89
C LYS A 482 -27.14 5.00 7.01
N LEU A 483 -26.92 6.06 6.23
CA LEU A 483 -25.68 6.85 6.32
C LEU A 483 -25.52 7.51 7.69
N ASN A 484 -26.62 8.02 8.28
CA ASN A 484 -26.57 8.61 9.61
C ASN A 484 -26.27 7.55 10.69
N ASP A 485 -26.86 6.35 10.58
CA ASP A 485 -26.59 5.26 11.51
C ASP A 485 -25.15 4.73 11.38
N GLN A 486 -24.63 4.64 10.15
CA GLN A 486 -23.22 4.29 9.92
C GLN A 486 -22.26 5.31 10.53
N LYS A 487 -22.57 6.61 10.41
CA LYS A 487 -21.79 7.68 11.06
C LYS A 487 -21.84 7.60 12.59
N LYS A 488 -23.00 7.26 13.17
CA LYS A 488 -23.12 7.04 14.62
C LYS A 488 -22.27 5.84 15.05
N ALA A 489 -22.30 4.73 14.31
CA ALA A 489 -21.47 3.56 14.58
C ALA A 489 -19.97 3.89 14.51
N TYR A 490 -19.54 4.64 13.48
CA TYR A 490 -18.17 5.10 13.34
C TYR A 490 -17.75 5.98 14.53
N ASN A 491 -18.57 6.95 14.94
CA ASN A 491 -18.27 7.82 16.07
C ASN A 491 -18.23 7.05 17.40
N ALA A 492 -19.06 6.01 17.57
CA ALA A 492 -19.01 5.15 18.74
C ALA A 492 -17.69 4.35 18.80
N LYS A 493 -17.23 3.83 17.64
CA LYS A 493 -15.94 3.13 17.53
C LYS A 493 -14.74 4.07 17.71
N LEU A 494 -14.83 5.29 17.21
CA LEU A 494 -13.82 6.32 17.46
C LEU A 494 -13.68 6.61 18.96
N ALA A 495 -14.80 6.76 19.68
CA ALA A 495 -14.79 6.92 21.13
C ALA A 495 -14.18 5.70 21.84
N GLU A 496 -14.47 4.47 21.37
CA GLU A 496 -13.84 3.24 21.88
C GLU A 496 -12.31 3.28 21.69
N VAL A 497 -11.82 3.63 20.50
CA VAL A 497 -10.38 3.81 20.22
C VAL A 497 -9.75 4.87 21.13
N GLU A 498 -10.40 6.02 21.31
CA GLU A 498 -9.92 7.08 22.22
C GLU A 498 -9.83 6.57 23.67
N THR A 499 -10.82 5.79 24.13
CA THR A 499 -10.77 5.19 25.47
C THR A 499 -9.61 4.20 25.61
N LEU A 500 -9.38 3.35 24.61
CA LEU A 500 -8.25 2.40 24.59
C LEU A 500 -6.93 3.15 24.58
N GLN A 501 -6.75 4.14 23.71
CA GLN A 501 -5.52 4.94 23.65
C GLN A 501 -5.26 5.72 24.95
N SER A 502 -6.31 6.16 25.65
CA SER A 502 -6.19 6.84 26.95
C SER A 502 -5.89 5.91 28.12
N SER A 503 -5.97 4.58 27.93
CA SER A 503 -5.73 3.60 28.99
C SER A 503 -4.26 3.61 29.45
N GLN A 504 -4.06 3.40 30.76
CA GLN A 504 -2.74 3.48 31.38
C GLN A 504 -1.75 2.44 30.83
N THR A 505 -2.26 1.29 30.38
CA THR A 505 -1.48 0.22 29.74
C THR A 505 -0.94 0.68 28.38
N MET A 506 -1.77 1.33 27.55
CA MET A 506 -1.36 1.88 26.25
C MET A 506 -0.34 3.02 26.36
N GLN A 507 -0.47 3.89 27.36
CA GLN A 507 0.49 4.99 27.59
C GLN A 507 1.89 4.52 28.00
N SER A 508 1.99 3.33 28.60
CA SER A 508 3.28 2.77 29.05
C SER A 508 4.10 2.14 27.92
N PHE A 509 3.47 1.87 26.78
CA PHE A 509 4.14 1.24 25.64
C PHE A 509 4.58 2.30 24.61
N PRO A 510 5.80 2.21 24.08
CA PRO A 510 6.29 3.20 23.12
C PRO A 510 5.50 3.19 21.80
N HIS A 511 4.77 4.28 21.51
CA HIS A 511 3.96 4.45 20.28
C HIS A 511 4.74 4.26 18.97
N HIS A 512 6.06 4.45 18.95
CA HIS A 512 6.87 4.31 17.74
C HIS A 512 6.92 2.86 17.22
N THR A 513 6.77 1.86 18.10
CA THR A 513 6.75 0.44 17.72
C THR A 513 5.47 0.09 16.95
N LEU A 514 4.35 0.74 17.26
CA LEU A 514 3.06 0.50 16.60
C LEU A 514 3.00 1.07 15.20
N VAL A 515 3.53 2.28 15.00
CA VAL A 515 3.57 2.94 13.68
C VAL A 515 4.37 2.11 12.68
N LEU A 516 5.35 1.33 13.14
CA LEU A 516 6.14 0.42 12.31
C LEU A 516 5.42 -0.91 12.01
N ILE A 517 4.57 -1.39 12.92
CA ILE A 517 3.90 -2.70 12.81
C ILE A 517 2.55 -2.58 12.09
N LEU A 518 1.79 -1.50 12.31
CA LEU A 518 0.47 -1.26 11.71
C LEU A 518 0.44 -1.39 10.17
N PRO A 519 1.41 -0.85 9.40
CA PRO A 519 1.43 -1.02 7.94
C PRO A 519 1.60 -2.47 7.48
N LEU A 520 2.23 -3.32 8.29
CA LEU A 520 2.42 -4.74 7.98
C LEU A 520 1.13 -5.56 8.14
N PHE A 521 0.22 -5.12 9.03
CA PHE A 521 -1.05 -5.81 9.31
C PHE A 521 -2.23 -5.27 8.51
N ILE A 522 -2.26 -3.96 8.21
CA ILE A 522 -3.39 -3.33 7.51
C ILE A 522 -3.42 -3.69 6.01
N ASN A 523 -2.28 -4.10 5.42
CA ASN A 523 -2.22 -4.31 3.96
C ASN A 523 -1.43 -5.55 3.48
N PRO A 524 -1.70 -6.77 3.99
CA PRO A 524 -1.02 -7.98 3.55
C PRO A 524 -1.29 -8.32 2.07
N CYS A 525 -2.44 -7.88 1.53
CA CYS A 525 -2.84 -8.16 0.15
C CYS A 525 -2.13 -7.26 -0.87
N SER A 526 -1.99 -5.95 -0.64
CA SER A 526 -1.25 -5.07 -1.56
C SER A 526 0.24 -5.37 -1.56
N PHE A 527 0.81 -5.78 -0.43
CA PHE A 527 2.20 -6.27 -0.35
C PHE A 527 2.40 -7.54 -1.20
N ARG A 528 1.45 -8.49 -1.14
CA ARG A 528 1.49 -9.74 -1.91
C ARG A 528 1.21 -9.52 -3.40
N GLU A 529 0.37 -8.56 -3.77
CA GLU A 529 0.09 -8.20 -5.16
C GLU A 529 1.21 -7.39 -5.81
N ASN A 530 1.86 -6.49 -5.08
CA ASN A 530 3.06 -5.79 -5.54
C ASN A 530 4.23 -6.77 -5.75
N LEU A 531 4.39 -7.79 -4.89
CA LEU A 531 5.34 -8.88 -5.12
C LEU A 531 4.99 -9.72 -6.36
N LYS A 532 3.71 -10.05 -6.58
CA LYS A 532 3.27 -10.77 -7.79
C LYS A 532 3.49 -9.96 -9.07
N GLN A 533 3.28 -8.64 -9.05
CA GLN A 533 3.52 -7.77 -10.19
C GLN A 533 5.02 -7.63 -10.51
N LEU A 534 5.88 -7.59 -9.49
CA LEU A 534 7.34 -7.64 -9.67
C LEU A 534 7.82 -8.95 -10.30
N PHE A 535 7.24 -10.09 -9.90
CA PHE A 535 7.58 -11.40 -10.48
C PHE A 535 7.01 -11.62 -11.89
N THR A 536 5.83 -11.10 -12.20
CA THR A 536 5.22 -11.25 -13.54
C THR A 536 5.79 -10.27 -14.57
N SER A 537 6.28 -9.11 -14.14
CA SER A 537 6.92 -8.13 -15.03
C SER A 537 8.33 -8.54 -15.48
N ARG A 538 9.02 -9.40 -14.72
CA ARG A 538 10.38 -9.90 -15.05
C ARG A 538 10.39 -11.13 -15.99
N GLN A 539 9.23 -11.71 -16.32
CA GLN A 539 9.14 -12.86 -17.25
C GLN A 539 8.80 -12.49 -18.70
N ARG A 540 8.58 -11.21 -19.04
CA ARG A 540 8.49 -10.79 -20.46
C ARG A 540 9.86 -10.36 -20.97
N LEU A 541 10.67 -11.35 -21.33
CA LEU A 541 11.78 -11.13 -22.27
C LEU A 541 11.20 -10.71 -23.63
N PRO A 542 11.72 -9.66 -24.29
CA PRO A 542 11.34 -9.37 -25.66
C PRO A 542 11.85 -10.51 -26.56
N SER A 543 10.90 -11.25 -27.14
CA SER A 543 11.12 -12.14 -28.28
C SER A 543 11.87 -11.37 -29.36
N MET A 544 13.17 -11.64 -29.50
CA MET A 544 13.96 -11.11 -30.59
C MET A 544 13.44 -11.64 -31.92
N ASN A 545 12.98 -10.68 -32.71
CA ASN A 545 12.50 -10.80 -34.06
C ASN A 545 13.60 -11.38 -34.97
N LYS A 546 13.51 -12.68 -35.30
CA LYS A 546 14.33 -13.29 -36.36
C LYS A 546 13.61 -13.08 -37.69
N GLY A 547 13.97 -11.99 -38.36
CA GLY A 547 13.69 -11.77 -39.78
C GLY A 547 14.83 -12.35 -40.63
N ASN A 548 14.46 -13.32 -41.47
CA ASN A 548 15.26 -13.91 -42.54
C ASN A 548 15.80 -12.88 -43.55
N GLU A 549 16.97 -13.13 -44.14
CA GLU A 549 17.08 -13.42 -45.58
C GLU A 549 18.49 -13.95 -45.98
N PHE A 550 18.48 -15.18 -46.51
CA PHE A 550 19.26 -15.73 -47.64
C PHE A 550 20.76 -15.41 -47.81
N CYS A 551 21.62 -16.41 -47.58
CA CYS A 551 22.21 -17.24 -48.66
C CYS A 551 23.06 -18.39 -48.09
N ARG A 552 22.75 -19.61 -48.55
CA ARG A 552 23.57 -20.84 -48.46
C ARG A 552 24.57 -20.85 -49.65
N PRO A 553 25.68 -21.64 -49.66
CA PRO A 553 25.60 -23.10 -49.50
C PRO A 553 26.77 -23.82 -48.80
N GLY A 554 26.47 -25.04 -48.35
CA GLY A 554 27.41 -26.17 -48.34
C GLY A 554 28.15 -26.43 -47.03
N HIS A 555 27.70 -27.43 -46.26
CA HIS A 555 28.44 -28.67 -45.93
C HIS A 555 27.64 -29.51 -44.92
N GLY A 556 27.84 -30.83 -45.00
CA GLY A 556 26.93 -31.89 -44.54
C GLY A 556 26.82 -32.12 -43.02
N PRO A 557 26.02 -33.14 -42.62
CA PRO A 557 25.55 -33.30 -41.26
C PRO A 557 26.51 -34.14 -40.42
N LEU A 558 26.97 -33.58 -39.30
CA LEU A 558 27.48 -34.37 -38.18
C LEU A 558 26.41 -34.42 -37.09
N SER A 559 25.90 -35.62 -36.89
CA SER A 559 25.01 -36.03 -35.81
C SER A 559 25.71 -35.95 -34.46
N LEU A 560 25.08 -35.30 -33.49
CA LEU A 560 25.40 -35.42 -32.07
C LEU A 560 24.11 -35.63 -31.24
N PRO A 561 24.22 -36.27 -30.06
CA PRO A 561 23.16 -37.11 -29.50
C PRO A 561 22.15 -36.34 -28.65
N ARG A 562 20.91 -36.83 -28.67
CA ARG A 562 19.80 -36.46 -27.76
C ARG A 562 20.19 -36.76 -26.31
N TRP A 563 20.20 -35.72 -25.48
CA TRP A 563 20.09 -35.86 -24.03
C TRP A 563 18.61 -35.95 -23.64
N ASN A 564 18.20 -37.11 -23.13
CA ASN A 564 16.90 -37.31 -22.49
C ASN A 564 16.99 -36.84 -21.04
N CYS A 565 16.32 -35.73 -20.70
CA CYS A 565 15.99 -35.42 -19.31
C CYS A 565 14.73 -36.21 -18.92
N SER A 566 14.94 -37.27 -18.13
CA SER A 566 13.89 -37.98 -17.41
C SER A 566 13.51 -37.18 -16.17
N VAL A 567 12.29 -36.63 -16.15
CA VAL A 567 11.66 -36.07 -14.95
C VAL A 567 10.96 -37.22 -14.23
N LYS A 568 11.60 -37.75 -13.18
CA LYS A 568 10.90 -38.58 -12.19
C LYS A 568 10.22 -37.65 -11.20
N SER A 569 8.89 -37.60 -11.24
CA SER A 569 8.06 -37.16 -10.12
C SER A 569 8.14 -38.22 -9.02
N MET A 570 8.55 -37.83 -7.83
CA MET A 570 8.28 -38.59 -6.60
C MET A 570 7.13 -37.90 -5.87
N ASN A 571 6.14 -38.71 -5.51
CA ASN A 571 5.11 -38.42 -4.52
C ASN A 571 5.71 -38.13 -3.15
#